data_AF-A0A5B0SNN9-F1
#
_entry.id   AF-A0A5B0SNN9-F1
#
_cell.length_a   1.000
_cell.length_b   1.000
_cell.length_c   1.000
_cell.angle_alpha   90.00
_cell.angle_beta   90.00
_cell.angle_gamma   90.00
#
_symmetry.space_group_name_H-M   'P 1'
#
loop_
_entity.id
_entity.type
_entity.pdbx_description
1 polymer ?
#
loop_
_entity_poly.entity_id
_entity_poly.type
_entity_poly.pdbx_seq_one_letter_code
_entity_poly.pdbx_strand_id
1 'polypeptide(L)'
;HILWGLTHEAVPTSELPAHFLSHCERFKATNGKDRVIMHCHAPNRIALTYLLDNHTARSSPKLWEGSNECLVVFPDGVGILQWMVPGTDEIGQATAEEMQKHSLVLLPFHGVFGSGHTLDEAFGLIDTAEKSAEVLVKIFSMG
;
A
#
# COMPACT_ATOMS: atom_id res chain seq x y z
N HIS A 1 -4.88 -18.08 20.28
CA HIS A 1 -3.92 -17.97 21.39
C HIS A 1 -2.75 -17.10 20.94
N ILE A 2 -2.28 -16.16 21.77
CA ILE A 2 -1.05 -15.38 21.54
C ILE A 2 0.09 -16.17 22.18
N LEU A 3 1.11 -16.53 21.40
CA LEU A 3 2.16 -17.47 21.83
C LEU A 3 3.35 -16.78 22.51
N TRP A 4 3.69 -15.55 22.12
CA TRP A 4 4.84 -14.80 22.63
C TRP A 4 4.64 -13.28 22.44
N GLY A 5 5.30 -12.46 23.28
CA GLY A 5 5.27 -11.00 23.18
C GLY A 5 4.00 -10.39 23.77
N LEU A 6 3.61 -9.21 23.26
CA LEU A 6 2.40 -8.47 23.63
C LEU A 6 2.13 -8.44 25.14
N THR A 7 3.14 -7.98 25.89
CA THR A 7 3.08 -7.85 27.36
C THR A 7 1.98 -6.88 27.80
N HIS A 8 1.60 -6.92 29.08
CA HIS A 8 0.64 -5.98 29.68
C HIS A 8 -0.72 -5.96 28.98
N GLU A 9 -1.25 -7.14 28.64
CA GLU A 9 -2.56 -7.32 27.98
C GLU A 9 -2.66 -6.62 26.61
N ALA A 10 -1.52 -6.33 25.99
CA ALA A 10 -1.50 -5.79 24.64
C ALA A 10 -2.11 -6.80 23.65
N VAL A 11 -2.66 -6.26 22.57
CA VAL A 11 -3.23 -7.01 21.47
C VAL A 11 -2.50 -6.65 20.16
N PRO A 12 -2.61 -7.45 19.10
CA PRO A 12 -2.10 -7.07 17.79
C PRO A 12 -2.71 -5.75 17.29
N THR A 13 -2.16 -5.21 16.19
CA THR A 13 -2.72 -4.02 15.52
C THR A 13 -4.24 -4.11 15.36
N SER A 14 -4.95 -2.99 15.53
CA SER A 14 -6.39 -2.91 15.30
C SER A 14 -6.78 -3.26 13.86
N GLU A 15 -5.83 -3.15 12.92
CA GLU A 15 -6.02 -3.51 11.51
C GLU A 15 -5.65 -4.97 11.19
N LEU A 16 -5.53 -5.84 12.21
CA LEU A 16 -5.19 -7.25 11.99
C LEU A 16 -6.11 -7.95 10.97
N PRO A 17 -7.44 -7.73 10.97
CA PRO A 17 -8.32 -8.30 9.95
C PRO A 17 -7.92 -7.89 8.53
N ALA A 18 -7.63 -6.60 8.30
CA ALA A 18 -7.19 -6.09 6.99
C ALA A 18 -5.86 -6.71 6.54
N HIS A 19 -4.90 -6.85 7.47
CA HIS A 19 -3.64 -7.54 7.20
C HIS A 19 -3.88 -9.01 6.83
N PHE A 20 -4.71 -9.75 7.58
CA PHE A 20 -4.97 -11.17 7.33
C PHE A 20 -5.74 -11.43 6.04
N LEU A 21 -6.77 -10.63 5.74
CA LEU A 21 -7.49 -10.73 4.48
C LEU A 21 -6.57 -10.44 3.29
N SER A 22 -5.72 -9.41 3.40
CA SER A 22 -4.72 -9.09 2.38
C SER A 22 -3.72 -10.24 2.21
N HIS A 23 -3.22 -10.83 3.31
CA HIS A 23 -2.36 -12.02 3.24
C HIS A 23 -3.03 -13.18 2.49
N CYS A 24 -4.32 -13.43 2.73
CA CYS A 24 -5.06 -14.49 2.03
C CYS A 24 -5.08 -14.27 0.51
N GLU A 25 -5.38 -13.04 0.06
CA GLU A 25 -5.43 -12.73 -1.37
C GLU A 25 -4.04 -12.71 -2.01
N ARG A 26 -3.03 -12.17 -1.32
CA ARG A 26 -1.64 -12.18 -1.80
C ARG A 26 -1.04 -13.58 -1.84
N PHE A 27 -1.38 -14.45 -0.89
CA PHE A 27 -0.98 -15.85 -0.93
C PHE A 27 -1.53 -16.54 -2.19
N LYS A 28 -2.81 -16.33 -2.51
CA LYS A 28 -3.42 -16.89 -3.73
C LYS A 28 -2.77 -16.29 -4.99
N ALA A 29 -2.71 -14.96 -5.07
CA ALA A 29 -2.22 -14.23 -6.25
C ALA A 29 -0.76 -14.55 -6.59
N THR A 30 0.06 -14.87 -5.59
CA THR A 30 1.50 -15.12 -5.77
C THR A 30 1.91 -16.59 -5.62
N ASN A 31 0.93 -17.51 -5.52
CA ASN A 31 1.17 -18.93 -5.25
C ASN A 31 2.04 -19.16 -4.00
N GLY A 32 1.72 -18.45 -2.92
CA GLY A 32 2.33 -18.56 -1.61
C GLY A 32 3.70 -17.89 -1.45
N LYS A 33 4.11 -17.04 -2.39
CA LYS A 33 5.36 -16.30 -2.30
C LYS A 33 5.26 -15.13 -1.32
N ASP A 34 4.24 -14.29 -1.40
CA ASP A 34 4.13 -13.11 -0.53
C ASP A 34 3.93 -13.53 0.93
N ARG A 35 4.69 -12.92 1.85
CA ARG A 35 4.69 -13.21 3.29
C ARG A 35 4.64 -11.97 4.17
N VAL A 36 4.66 -10.78 3.58
CA VAL A 36 4.65 -9.51 4.31
C VAL A 36 3.53 -8.64 3.78
N ILE A 37 2.74 -8.07 4.70
CA ILE A 37 1.85 -6.93 4.45
C ILE A 37 2.35 -5.79 5.35
N MET A 38 2.76 -4.69 4.74
CA MET A 38 3.25 -3.50 5.44
C MET A 38 2.30 -2.33 5.19
N HIS A 39 1.90 -1.66 6.25
CA HIS A 39 1.17 -0.40 6.20
C HIS A 39 2.02 0.73 6.79
N CYS A 40 2.03 1.89 6.15
CA CYS A 40 2.60 3.10 6.73
C CYS A 40 1.97 4.39 6.16
N HIS A 41 2.21 5.50 6.85
CA HIS A 41 1.82 6.84 6.43
C HIS A 41 2.92 7.50 5.59
N ALA A 42 3.05 7.04 4.33
CA ALA A 42 4.03 7.54 3.37
C ALA A 42 3.71 9.01 2.98
N PRO A 43 4.51 10.02 3.39
CA PRO A 43 4.08 11.43 3.37
C PRO A 43 3.77 12.00 1.99
N ASN A 44 4.61 11.75 0.99
CA ASN A 44 4.40 12.29 -0.35
C ASN A 44 3.29 11.54 -1.08
N ARG A 45 3.14 10.22 -0.85
CA ARG A 45 1.96 9.48 -1.30
C ARG A 45 0.67 10.07 -0.76
N ILE A 46 0.61 10.39 0.54
CA ILE A 46 -0.54 11.07 1.15
C ILE A 46 -0.77 12.42 0.50
N ALA A 47 0.27 13.26 0.37
CA ALA A 47 0.16 14.59 -0.23
C ALA A 47 -0.41 14.54 -1.66
N LEU A 48 0.05 13.60 -2.48
CA LEU A 48 -0.45 13.44 -3.84
C LEU A 48 -1.94 13.05 -3.91
N THR A 49 -2.51 12.44 -2.86
CA THR A 49 -3.95 12.10 -2.85
C THR A 49 -4.87 13.33 -2.78
N TYR A 50 -4.32 14.50 -2.44
CA TYR A 50 -5.04 15.79 -2.48
C TYR A 50 -4.93 16.50 -3.84
N LEU A 51 -3.96 16.10 -4.69
CA LEU A 51 -3.64 16.80 -5.94
C LEU A 51 -4.03 15.99 -7.17
N LEU A 52 -3.84 14.68 -7.10
CA LEU A 52 -4.11 13.76 -8.20
C LEU A 52 -5.51 13.16 -8.07
N ASP A 53 -6.03 12.74 -9.21
CA ASP A 53 -7.25 11.94 -9.24
C ASP A 53 -6.98 10.56 -8.61
N ASN A 54 -7.75 10.23 -7.57
CA ASN A 54 -7.65 9.00 -6.79
C ASN A 54 -8.27 7.82 -7.54
N HIS A 55 -7.69 7.51 -8.70
CA HIS A 55 -8.10 6.41 -9.57
C HIS A 55 -6.86 5.69 -10.11
N THR A 56 -6.81 4.36 -9.94
CA THR A 56 -5.67 3.49 -10.30
C THR A 56 -5.08 3.80 -11.67
N ALA A 57 -5.92 3.86 -12.70
CA ALA A 57 -5.51 4.10 -14.09
C ALA A 57 -4.93 5.50 -14.37
N ARG A 58 -5.15 6.48 -13.49
CA ARG A 58 -4.64 7.86 -13.64
C ARG A 58 -3.47 8.15 -12.70
N SER A 59 -3.46 7.55 -11.51
CA SER A 59 -2.39 7.74 -10.52
C SER A 59 -1.15 6.89 -10.79
N SER A 60 -1.31 5.63 -11.23
CA SER A 60 -0.16 4.73 -11.47
C SER A 60 0.79 5.26 -12.55
N PRO A 61 0.32 5.76 -13.70
CA PRO A 61 1.21 6.35 -14.71
C PRO A 61 2.00 7.55 -14.18
N LYS A 62 1.44 8.37 -13.28
CA LYS A 62 2.18 9.48 -12.66
C LYS A 62 3.34 8.98 -11.81
N LEU A 63 3.13 7.93 -11.03
CA LEU A 63 4.23 7.30 -10.28
C LEU A 63 5.28 6.68 -11.20
N TRP A 64 4.89 6.09 -12.34
CA TRP A 64 5.85 5.58 -13.31
C TRP A 64 6.68 6.70 -13.96
N GLU A 65 6.07 7.86 -14.22
CA GLU A 65 6.76 9.05 -14.74
C GLU A 65 7.74 9.66 -13.72
N GLY A 66 7.44 9.56 -12.41
CA GLY A 66 8.26 10.17 -11.35
C GLY A 66 9.61 9.48 -11.12
N SER A 67 9.76 8.21 -11.49
CA SER A 67 11.04 7.48 -11.47
C SER A 67 10.98 6.23 -12.36
N ASN A 68 11.98 6.06 -13.24
CA ASN A 68 11.99 5.01 -14.28
C ASN A 68 11.77 3.59 -13.75
N GLU A 69 12.29 3.28 -12.56
CA GLU A 69 12.22 1.94 -11.95
C GLU A 69 10.80 1.56 -11.51
N CYS A 70 9.91 2.53 -11.30
CA CYS A 70 8.56 2.30 -10.81
C CYS A 70 7.75 1.34 -11.69
N LEU A 71 7.87 1.44 -13.01
CA LEU A 71 7.19 0.51 -13.93
C LEU A 71 7.72 -0.92 -13.81
N VAL A 72 9.00 -1.09 -13.46
CA VAL A 72 9.62 -2.41 -13.29
C VAL A 72 9.29 -3.00 -11.91
N VAL A 73 9.25 -2.16 -10.87
CA VAL A 73 9.01 -2.58 -9.49
C VAL A 73 7.52 -2.86 -9.21
N PHE A 74 6.61 -2.05 -9.76
CA PHE A 74 5.17 -2.25 -9.63
C PHE A 74 4.46 -2.11 -11.00
N PRO A 75 4.66 -3.07 -11.91
CA PRO A 75 4.08 -3.04 -13.26
C PRO A 75 2.54 -3.12 -13.25
N ASP A 76 1.97 -3.79 -12.25
CA ASP A 76 0.52 -3.90 -12.08
C ASP A 76 -0.11 -2.60 -11.54
N GLY A 77 0.70 -1.60 -11.18
CA GLY A 77 0.25 -0.31 -10.67
C GLY A 77 -0.15 -0.33 -9.19
N VAL A 78 -0.81 0.75 -8.77
CA VAL A 78 -1.25 0.97 -7.38
C VAL A 78 -2.78 0.98 -7.33
N GLY A 79 -3.36 0.02 -6.62
CA GLY A 79 -4.80 0.01 -6.32
C GLY A 79 -5.16 1.23 -5.47
N ILE A 80 -6.28 1.90 -5.73
CA ILE A 80 -6.69 3.08 -4.97
C ILE A 80 -8.13 2.92 -4.53
N LEU A 81 -8.33 2.93 -3.21
CA LEU A 81 -9.66 2.87 -2.62
C LEU A 81 -10.35 4.24 -2.65
N GLN A 82 -11.68 4.24 -2.53
CA GLN A 82 -12.38 5.41 -2.03
C GLN A 82 -12.00 5.64 -0.55
N TRP A 83 -12.14 6.86 -0.04
CA TRP A 83 -11.91 7.10 1.38
C TRP A 83 -12.92 6.29 2.21
N MET A 84 -12.41 5.60 3.22
CA MET A 84 -13.16 4.73 4.12
C MET A 84 -12.66 4.93 5.55
N VAL A 85 -13.49 4.59 6.54
CA VAL A 85 -13.10 4.65 7.95
C VAL A 85 -12.03 3.59 8.23
N PRO A 86 -10.85 3.94 8.77
CA PRO A 86 -9.81 2.97 9.11
C PRO A 86 -10.22 2.01 10.23
N GLY A 87 -9.60 0.83 10.28
CA GLY A 87 -9.80 -0.15 11.35
C GLY A 87 -11.16 -0.86 11.35
N THR A 88 -11.92 -0.78 10.25
CA THR A 88 -13.17 -1.53 10.09
C THR A 88 -13.00 -2.75 9.17
N ASP A 89 -13.95 -3.68 9.23
CA ASP A 89 -13.92 -4.87 8.38
C ASP A 89 -14.11 -4.49 6.90
N GLU A 90 -14.89 -3.45 6.61
CA GLU A 90 -15.18 -3.00 5.23
C GLU A 90 -13.91 -2.52 4.51
N ILE A 91 -13.09 -1.70 5.18
CA ILE A 91 -11.84 -1.22 4.56
C ILE A 91 -10.83 -2.37 4.43
N GLY A 92 -10.84 -3.33 5.36
CA GLY A 92 -10.02 -4.54 5.27
C GLY A 92 -10.37 -5.39 4.04
N GLN A 93 -11.66 -5.61 3.81
CA GLN A 93 -12.17 -6.34 2.64
C GLN A 93 -11.85 -5.62 1.33
N ALA A 94 -12.10 -4.30 1.27
CA ALA A 94 -11.80 -3.49 0.09
C ALA A 94 -10.29 -3.49 -0.24
N THR A 95 -9.43 -3.38 0.79
CA THR A 95 -7.97 -3.47 0.62
C THR A 95 -7.56 -4.84 0.07
N ALA A 96 -8.14 -5.92 0.60
CA ALA A 96 -7.85 -7.28 0.15
C ALA A 96 -8.30 -7.53 -1.31
N GLU A 97 -9.42 -6.95 -1.73
CA GLU A 97 -9.90 -7.02 -3.12
C GLU A 97 -8.93 -6.34 -4.10
N GLU A 98 -8.43 -5.15 -3.78
CA GLU A 98 -7.39 -4.49 -4.59
C GLU A 98 -6.08 -5.29 -4.59
N MET A 99 -5.72 -5.93 -3.47
CA MET A 99 -4.53 -6.77 -3.34
C MET A 99 -4.54 -8.00 -4.25
N GLN A 100 -5.69 -8.42 -4.79
CA GLN A 100 -5.76 -9.49 -5.80
C GLN A 100 -5.02 -9.11 -7.09
N LYS A 101 -4.96 -7.80 -7.40
CA LYS A 101 -4.40 -7.27 -8.65
C LYS A 101 -3.14 -6.45 -8.44
N HIS A 102 -3.01 -5.82 -7.28
CA HIS A 102 -1.93 -4.87 -6.99
C HIS A 102 -1.10 -5.33 -5.79
N SER A 103 0.21 -5.13 -5.84
CA SER A 103 1.08 -5.30 -4.67
C SER A 103 1.11 -4.06 -3.78
N LEU A 104 0.61 -2.92 -4.28
CA LEU A 104 0.44 -1.65 -3.56
C LEU A 104 -1.02 -1.22 -3.57
N VAL A 105 -1.55 -0.82 -2.42
CA VAL A 105 -2.89 -0.25 -2.27
C VAL A 105 -2.82 1.06 -1.50
N LEU A 106 -3.39 2.12 -2.05
CA LEU A 106 -3.45 3.45 -1.47
C LEU A 106 -4.81 3.68 -0.81
N LEU A 107 -4.77 4.18 0.42
CA LEU A 107 -5.91 4.68 1.17
C LEU A 107 -5.81 6.22 1.13
N PRO A 108 -6.62 6.91 0.31
CA PRO A 108 -6.54 8.36 0.18
C PRO A 108 -6.60 9.07 1.53
N PHE A 109 -5.78 10.12 1.68
CA PHE A 109 -5.69 10.93 2.90
C PHE A 109 -5.18 10.18 4.16
N HIS A 110 -4.75 8.93 4.03
CA HIS A 110 -4.31 8.10 5.16
C HIS A 110 -2.92 7.51 4.94
N GLY A 111 -2.72 6.68 3.92
CA GLY A 111 -1.45 5.98 3.74
C GLY A 111 -1.49 4.89 2.68
N VAL A 112 -0.54 3.96 2.77
CA VAL A 112 -0.33 2.91 1.78
C VAL A 112 -0.15 1.55 2.44
N PHE A 113 -0.63 0.51 1.76
CA PHE A 113 -0.35 -0.89 2.02
C PHE A 113 0.56 -1.44 0.91
N GLY A 114 1.56 -2.23 1.28
CA GLY A 114 2.45 -2.94 0.35
C GLY A 114 2.58 -4.41 0.72
N SER A 115 2.68 -5.28 -0.29
CA SER A 115 2.88 -6.72 -0.15
C SER A 115 4.21 -7.16 -0.77
N GLY A 116 4.89 -8.11 -0.14
CA GLY A 116 6.14 -8.67 -0.67
C GLY A 116 6.50 -10.04 -0.10
N HIS A 117 7.49 -10.70 -0.72
CA HIS A 117 8.01 -11.99 -0.26
C HIS A 117 8.79 -11.87 1.05
N THR A 118 9.54 -10.77 1.20
CA THR A 118 10.39 -10.47 2.35
C THR A 118 10.07 -9.08 2.91
N LEU A 119 10.59 -8.79 4.11
CA LEU A 119 10.45 -7.45 4.70
C LEU A 119 11.12 -6.39 3.82
N ASP A 120 12.32 -6.68 3.31
CA ASP A 120 13.08 -5.76 2.46
C ASP A 120 12.36 -5.47 1.14
N GLU A 121 11.72 -6.48 0.54
CA GLU A 121 10.95 -6.30 -0.71
C GLU A 121 9.68 -5.47 -0.48
N ALA A 122 8.92 -5.75 0.59
CA ALA A 122 7.72 -4.97 0.90
C ALA A 122 8.05 -3.52 1.26
N PHE A 123 9.14 -3.32 2.03
CA PHE A 123 9.65 -1.99 2.34
C PHE A 123 10.13 -1.27 1.07
N GLY A 124 10.97 -1.91 0.27
CA GLY A 124 11.53 -1.35 -0.96
C GLY A 124 10.45 -1.02 -2.00
N LEU A 125 9.39 -1.82 -2.08
CA LEU A 125 8.21 -1.54 -2.91
C LEU A 125 7.54 -0.22 -2.50
N ILE A 126 7.27 -0.04 -1.21
CA ILE A 126 6.68 1.20 -0.67
C ILE A 126 7.63 2.37 -0.85
N ASP A 127 8.91 2.19 -0.53
CA ASP A 127 9.94 3.24 -0.62
C ASP A 127 10.14 3.73 -2.06
N THR A 128 10.11 2.81 -3.04
CA THR A 128 10.16 3.18 -4.47
C THR A 128 8.96 4.05 -4.87
N ALA A 129 7.75 3.68 -4.44
CA ALA A 129 6.54 4.46 -4.74
C ALA A 129 6.53 5.82 -4.03
N GLU A 130 6.99 5.87 -2.78
CA GLU A 130 7.12 7.10 -2.00
C GLU A 130 8.20 8.02 -2.56
N LYS A 131 9.34 7.49 -3.01
CA LYS A 131 10.40 8.26 -3.64
C LYS A 131 9.94 8.90 -4.95
N SER A 132 9.25 8.14 -5.80
CA SER A 132 8.65 8.71 -7.00
C SER A 132 7.65 9.80 -6.66
N ALA A 133 6.83 9.59 -5.62
CA ALA A 133 5.92 10.62 -5.14
C ALA A 133 6.62 11.88 -4.65
N GLU A 134 7.74 11.76 -3.94
CA GLU A 134 8.57 12.90 -3.52
C GLU A 134 9.05 13.73 -4.71
N VAL A 135 9.51 13.06 -5.78
CA VAL A 135 9.91 13.73 -7.03
C VAL A 135 8.73 14.48 -7.64
N LEU A 136 7.55 13.85 -7.73
CA LEU A 136 6.34 14.47 -8.28
C LEU A 136 5.87 15.67 -7.45
N VAL A 137 5.90 15.59 -6.12
CA VAL A 137 5.56 16.72 -5.25
C VAL A 137 6.48 17.91 -5.52
N LYS A 138 7.79 17.69 -5.70
CA LYS A 138 8.72 18.75 -6.09
C LYS A 138 8.40 19.32 -7.46
N ILE A 139 8.11 18.46 -8.46
CA ILE A 139 7.73 18.89 -9.82
C ILE A 139 6.47 19.77 -9.76
N PHE A 140 5.38 19.32 -9.14
CA PHE A 140 4.14 20.08 -9.06
C PHE A 140 4.28 21.38 -8.27
N SER A 141 5.21 21.43 -7.32
CA SER A 141 5.51 22.66 -6.57
C SER A 141 6.22 23.73 -7.41
N MET A 142 6.80 23.38 -8.57
CA MET A 142 7.52 24.30 -9.45
C MET A 142 6.67 24.92 -10.57
N GLY A 143 5.37 24.58 -10.64
CA GLY A 143 4.45 25.04 -11.71
C GLY A 143 4.58 24.24 -13.00
#